data_AF-A0A7Z1N502-F1
#
_entry.id   AF-A0A7Z1N502-F1
#
_cell.length_a   1.000
_cell.length_b   1.000
_cell.length_c   1.000
_cell.angle_alpha   90.00
_cell.angle_beta   90.00
_cell.angle_gamma   90.00
#
_symmetry.space_group_name_H-M   'P 1'
#
loop_
_entity.id
_entity.type
_entity.pdbx_description
1 polymer ?
#
loop_
_entity_poly.entity_id
_entity_poly.type
_entity_poly.pdbx_seq_one_letter_code
_entity_poly.pdbx_strand_id
1 'polypeptide(L)'
;FKQHHTTGDAYTQLTDLPKSVKEIIDVENSENLIIQHNNELAYTQVSDQAKHDGVIIEGLSEALDNHSDLVQKYFMTKAVDVDEHRLTALHTALVNGGIFVYVPKNTVVEHPIQYVVLHDDEQASFYNHVIIVTEESAEVTYVENYLSTTSGEDNQLNIVSEVIAGANSNVTYGSVDYLDKGFTGHII
;
A
#
# COMPACT_ATOMS: atom_id res chain seq x y z
N PHE A 1 14.36 -13.10 -2.90
CA PHE A 1 13.81 -12.79 -4.23
C PHE A 1 14.86 -13.03 -5.30
N LYS A 2 14.44 -13.33 -6.54
CA LYS A 2 15.36 -13.53 -7.68
C LYS A 2 15.41 -12.30 -8.59
N GLN A 3 14.35 -11.49 -8.61
CA GLN A 3 14.26 -10.23 -9.32
C GLN A 3 13.75 -9.13 -8.39
N HIS A 4 14.39 -7.95 -8.44
CA HIS A 4 13.97 -6.80 -7.63
C HIS A 4 12.63 -6.24 -8.10
N HIS A 5 12.39 -6.26 -9.40
CA HIS A 5 11.15 -5.80 -10.02
C HIS A 5 10.64 -6.83 -11.01
N THR A 6 9.33 -7.14 -10.97
CA THR A 6 8.65 -7.92 -12.00
C THR A 6 7.35 -7.25 -12.43
N THR A 7 6.87 -7.60 -13.61
CA THR A 7 5.66 -7.00 -14.19
C THR A 7 4.41 -7.66 -13.63
N GLY A 8 3.40 -6.84 -13.34
CA GLY A 8 2.02 -7.26 -13.14
C GLY A 8 1.15 -6.94 -14.35
N ASP A 9 -0.05 -7.51 -14.39
CA ASP A 9 -1.09 -7.12 -15.33
C ASP A 9 -1.73 -5.80 -14.89
N ALA A 10 -2.12 -4.98 -15.87
CA ALA A 10 -2.98 -3.83 -15.64
C ALA A 10 -4.44 -4.20 -15.91
N TYR A 11 -5.34 -3.77 -15.03
CA TYR A 11 -6.77 -4.04 -15.13
C TYR A 11 -7.52 -2.75 -15.43
N THR A 12 -8.48 -2.83 -16.35
CA THR A 12 -9.27 -1.65 -16.73
C THR A 12 -10.64 -1.62 -16.07
N GLN A 13 -11.16 -2.80 -15.72
CA GLN A 13 -12.48 -2.96 -15.13
C GLN A 13 -12.40 -3.95 -13.97
N LEU A 14 -13.27 -3.77 -12.97
CA LEU A 14 -13.36 -4.69 -11.83
C LEU A 14 -13.63 -6.14 -12.28
N THR A 15 -14.30 -6.33 -13.42
CA THR A 15 -14.53 -7.66 -14.02
C THR A 15 -13.23 -8.36 -14.42
N ASP A 16 -12.18 -7.62 -14.74
CA ASP A 16 -10.89 -8.15 -15.18
C ASP A 16 -10.05 -8.67 -14.00
N LEU A 17 -10.40 -8.27 -12.77
CA LEU A 17 -9.64 -8.66 -11.59
C LEU A 17 -9.63 -10.19 -11.38
N PRO A 18 -8.49 -10.77 -10.97
CA PRO A 18 -8.39 -12.18 -10.66
C PRO A 18 -9.41 -12.62 -9.61
N LYS A 19 -9.91 -13.84 -9.75
CA LYS A 19 -10.92 -14.40 -8.84
C LYS A 19 -10.43 -14.41 -7.38
N SER A 20 -9.14 -14.70 -7.17
CA SER A 20 -8.51 -14.72 -5.85
C SER A 20 -8.60 -13.36 -5.12
N VAL A 21 -8.49 -12.24 -5.85
CA VAL A 21 -8.68 -10.89 -5.30
C VAL A 21 -10.14 -10.65 -4.92
N LYS A 22 -11.09 -11.04 -5.80
CA LYS A 22 -12.53 -10.88 -5.55
C LYS A 22 -13.06 -11.73 -4.39
N GLU A 23 -12.33 -12.77 -3.98
CA GLU A 23 -12.70 -13.63 -2.87
C GLU A 23 -12.34 -13.04 -1.50
N ILE A 24 -11.38 -12.12 -1.45
CA ILE A 24 -10.89 -11.54 -0.19
C ILE A 24 -11.46 -10.15 0.10
N ILE A 25 -11.91 -9.43 -0.94
CA ILE A 25 -12.48 -8.09 -0.80
C ILE A 25 -13.77 -7.93 -1.61
N ASP A 26 -14.66 -7.08 -1.09
CA ASP A 26 -15.88 -6.66 -1.80
C ASP A 26 -15.56 -5.52 -2.77
N VAL A 27 -15.04 -5.90 -3.94
CA VAL A 27 -14.62 -4.95 -5.00
C VAL A 27 -15.77 -4.08 -5.50
N GLU A 28 -17.01 -4.58 -5.47
CA GLU A 28 -18.17 -3.88 -6.05
C GLU A 28 -18.62 -2.70 -5.17
N ASN A 29 -18.41 -2.79 -3.85
CA ASN A 29 -18.75 -1.73 -2.89
C ASN A 29 -17.55 -0.88 -2.47
N SER A 30 -16.38 -1.05 -3.11
CA SER A 30 -15.15 -0.32 -2.78
C SER A 30 -15.02 0.95 -3.63
N GLU A 31 -15.25 2.12 -3.03
CA GLU A 31 -15.15 3.43 -3.70
C GLU A 31 -13.71 3.96 -3.80
N ASN A 32 -12.83 3.54 -2.88
CA ASN A 32 -11.40 3.85 -2.88
C ASN A 32 -10.61 2.54 -2.91
N LEU A 33 -10.13 2.13 -4.08
CA LEU A 33 -9.48 0.83 -4.31
C LEU A 33 -8.20 1.01 -5.13
N ILE A 34 -7.07 0.60 -4.56
CA ILE A 34 -5.78 0.52 -5.22
C ILE A 34 -5.34 -0.94 -5.25
N ILE A 35 -4.97 -1.43 -6.43
CA ILE A 35 -4.44 -2.78 -6.61
C ILE A 35 -3.05 -2.70 -7.19
N GLN A 36 -2.09 -3.29 -6.49
CA GLN A 36 -0.76 -3.57 -6.99
C GLN A 36 -0.70 -5.04 -7.42
N HIS A 37 -0.18 -5.32 -8.60
CA HIS A 37 0.10 -6.68 -9.07
C HIS A 37 1.61 -6.84 -9.21
N ASN A 38 2.19 -7.71 -8.38
CA ASN A 38 3.63 -7.84 -8.17
C ASN A 38 4.26 -6.50 -7.79
N ASN A 39 5.04 -5.88 -8.68
CA ASN A 39 5.70 -4.59 -8.41
C ASN A 39 5.10 -3.42 -9.21
N GLU A 40 3.96 -3.62 -9.88
CA GLU A 40 3.33 -2.61 -10.72
C GLU A 40 1.95 -2.22 -10.19
N LEU A 41 1.59 -0.94 -10.38
CA LEU A 41 0.21 -0.51 -10.16
C LEU A 41 -0.69 -1.13 -11.23
N ALA A 42 -1.68 -1.88 -10.79
CA ALA A 42 -2.57 -2.66 -11.65
C ALA A 42 -3.94 -2.02 -11.83
N TYR A 43 -4.47 -1.38 -10.79
CA TYR A 43 -5.77 -0.72 -10.82
C TYR A 43 -5.84 0.42 -9.81
N THR A 44 -6.54 1.50 -10.17
CA THR A 44 -6.82 2.62 -9.28
C THR A 44 -8.25 3.10 -9.47
N GLN A 45 -8.96 3.22 -8.36
CA GLN A 45 -10.25 3.90 -8.26
C GLN A 45 -10.24 4.74 -7.00
N VAL A 46 -10.52 6.02 -7.15
CA VAL A 46 -10.62 6.96 -6.05
C VAL A 46 -11.92 7.74 -6.24
N SER A 47 -12.74 7.77 -5.21
CA SER A 47 -14.03 8.45 -5.22
C SER A 47 -13.90 9.93 -5.57
N ASP A 48 -14.90 10.46 -6.28
CA ASP A 48 -14.91 11.88 -6.65
C ASP A 48 -14.93 12.79 -5.41
N GLN A 49 -15.56 12.34 -4.32
CA GLN A 49 -15.58 13.05 -3.06
C GLN A 49 -14.16 13.15 -2.45
N ALA A 50 -13.42 12.02 -2.37
CA ALA A 50 -12.05 12.04 -1.86
C ALA A 50 -11.14 12.97 -2.68
N LYS A 51 -11.26 12.95 -4.02
CA LYS A 51 -10.54 13.88 -4.90
C LYS A 51 -10.94 15.34 -4.65
N HIS A 52 -12.23 15.62 -4.49
CA HIS A 52 -12.74 16.96 -4.20
C HIS A 52 -12.21 17.50 -2.88
N ASP A 53 -12.12 16.64 -1.86
CA ASP A 53 -11.64 16.97 -0.53
C ASP A 53 -10.11 17.07 -0.43
N GLY A 54 -9.41 16.86 -1.56
CA GLY A 54 -7.95 16.96 -1.65
C GLY A 54 -7.21 15.76 -1.05
N VAL A 55 -7.88 14.63 -0.87
CA VAL A 55 -7.26 13.38 -0.40
C VAL A 55 -6.40 12.80 -1.52
N ILE A 56 -5.16 12.44 -1.20
CA ILE A 56 -4.26 11.75 -2.12
C ILE A 56 -4.30 10.27 -1.77
N ILE A 57 -4.57 9.43 -2.77
CA ILE A 57 -4.54 7.97 -2.70
C ILE A 57 -3.88 7.47 -3.98
N GLU A 58 -2.58 7.23 -3.94
CA GLU A 58 -1.79 6.89 -5.12
C GLU A 58 -0.81 5.76 -4.79
N GLY A 59 -0.45 4.95 -5.80
CA GLY A 59 0.67 4.03 -5.67
C GLY A 59 1.95 4.83 -5.34
N LEU A 60 2.86 4.26 -4.55
CA LEU A 60 4.02 5.00 -4.05
C LEU A 60 4.88 5.59 -5.19
N SER A 61 5.05 4.86 -6.29
CA SER A 61 5.79 5.36 -7.46
C SER A 61 5.12 6.58 -8.10
N GLU A 62 3.80 6.57 -8.26
CA GLU A 62 3.07 7.72 -8.82
C GLU A 62 3.14 8.92 -7.87
N ALA A 63 3.00 8.67 -6.56
CA ALA A 63 3.08 9.72 -5.56
C ALA A 63 4.47 10.36 -5.49
N LEU A 64 5.55 9.60 -5.74
CA LEU A 64 6.90 10.13 -5.85
C LEU A 64 7.04 11.10 -7.04
N ASP A 65 6.37 10.82 -8.16
CA ASP A 65 6.40 11.69 -9.34
C ASP A 65 5.48 12.92 -9.17
N ASN A 66 4.27 12.72 -8.65
CA ASN A 66 3.24 13.75 -8.58
C ASN A 66 3.35 14.65 -7.34
N HIS A 67 3.84 14.09 -6.22
CA HIS A 67 3.84 14.71 -4.89
C HIS A 67 5.18 14.57 -4.17
N SER A 68 6.30 14.57 -4.93
CA SER A 68 7.67 14.39 -4.42
C SER A 68 7.98 15.12 -3.11
N ASP A 69 7.64 16.41 -3.01
CA ASP A 69 7.87 17.21 -1.80
C ASP A 69 7.15 16.66 -0.56
N LEU A 70 5.92 16.15 -0.73
CA LEU A 70 5.15 15.54 0.36
C LEU A 70 5.73 14.17 0.71
N VAL A 71 6.01 13.32 -0.28
CA VAL A 71 6.58 11.99 -0.02
C VAL A 71 7.93 12.14 0.69
N GLN A 72 8.81 13.02 0.21
CA GLN A 72 10.11 13.30 0.84
C GLN A 72 9.98 13.80 2.29
N LYS A 73 8.94 14.57 2.59
CA LYS A 73 8.69 15.07 3.95
C LYS A 73 8.36 13.96 4.95
N TYR A 74 7.84 12.82 4.49
CA TYR A 74 7.30 11.78 5.37
C TYR A 74 8.05 10.45 5.28
N PHE A 75 8.54 10.05 4.10
CA PHE A 75 9.26 8.79 3.87
C PHE A 75 10.46 8.64 4.80
N MET A 76 10.36 7.75 5.78
CA MET A 76 11.39 7.40 6.76
C MET A 76 12.02 8.59 7.49
N THR A 77 11.18 9.55 7.91
CA THR A 77 11.64 10.78 8.61
C THR A 77 11.04 10.97 10.00
N LYS A 78 9.93 10.29 10.30
CA LYS A 78 9.14 10.54 11.53
C LYS A 78 8.76 9.28 12.28
N ALA A 79 8.39 8.22 11.57
CA ALA A 79 7.88 7.00 12.18
C ALA A 79 8.97 5.91 12.23
N VAL A 80 9.70 5.72 11.13
CA VAL A 80 10.77 4.72 11.01
C VAL A 80 12.04 5.39 10.47
N ASP A 81 13.18 5.16 11.12
CA ASP A 81 14.46 5.67 10.61
C ASP A 81 15.06 4.69 9.57
N VAL A 82 15.71 5.24 8.54
CA VAL A 82 16.28 4.48 7.40
C VAL A 82 17.25 3.36 7.81
N ASP A 83 17.89 3.46 8.96
CA ASP A 83 18.89 2.49 9.43
C ASP A 83 18.70 2.07 10.89
N GLU A 84 17.49 2.20 11.43
CA GLU A 84 17.15 1.80 12.80
C GLU A 84 17.55 0.34 13.11
N HIS A 85 17.40 -0.54 12.11
CA HIS A 85 17.82 -1.93 12.16
C HIS A 85 18.29 -2.41 10.77
N ARG A 86 18.99 -3.56 10.74
CA ARG A 86 19.49 -4.16 9.49
C ARG A 86 18.39 -4.43 8.45
N LEU A 87 17.17 -4.71 8.90
CA LEU A 87 16.03 -5.02 8.02
C LEU A 87 15.34 -3.75 7.50
N THR A 88 15.34 -2.65 8.25
CA THR A 88 14.88 -1.34 7.73
C THR A 88 15.90 -0.78 6.74
N ALA A 89 17.20 -0.86 7.02
CA ALA A 89 18.24 -0.48 6.05
C ALA A 89 18.14 -1.29 4.73
N LEU A 90 17.85 -2.59 4.84
CA LEU A 90 17.60 -3.43 3.68
C LEU A 90 16.31 -3.01 2.94
N HIS A 91 15.25 -2.67 3.68
CA HIS A 91 14.00 -2.19 3.12
C HIS A 91 14.22 -0.89 2.32
N THR A 92 14.86 0.11 2.93
CA THR A 92 15.14 1.41 2.28
C THR A 92 15.92 1.23 0.96
N ALA A 93 16.84 0.27 0.92
CA ALA A 93 17.62 -0.01 -0.28
C ALA A 93 16.83 -0.72 -1.40
N LEU A 94 15.72 -1.38 -1.06
CA LEU A 94 15.01 -2.31 -1.94
C LEU A 94 13.52 -1.99 -2.14
N VAL A 95 12.99 -0.93 -1.53
CA VAL A 95 11.60 -0.49 -1.71
C VAL A 95 11.23 -0.45 -3.20
N ASN A 96 10.10 -1.07 -3.54
CA ASN A 96 9.69 -1.29 -4.93
C ASN A 96 8.17 -1.38 -5.12
N GLY A 97 7.41 -1.01 -4.10
CA GLY A 97 5.96 -1.03 -4.12
C GLY A 97 5.42 -0.30 -2.90
N GLY A 98 4.10 -0.27 -2.79
CA GLY A 98 3.40 0.40 -1.69
C GLY A 98 2.47 1.51 -2.17
N ILE A 99 1.98 2.27 -1.20
CA ILE A 99 0.94 3.28 -1.39
C ILE A 99 1.25 4.51 -0.55
N PHE A 100 0.91 5.68 -1.08
CA PHE A 100 0.94 6.95 -0.35
C PHE A 100 -0.48 7.48 -0.19
N VAL A 101 -0.85 7.76 1.06
CA VAL A 101 -2.14 8.31 1.47
C VAL A 101 -1.90 9.60 2.25
N TYR A 102 -2.54 10.69 1.81
CA TYR A 102 -2.52 11.97 2.52
C TYR A 102 -3.95 12.52 2.67
N VAL A 103 -4.34 12.82 3.91
CA VAL A 103 -5.68 13.33 4.26
C VAL A 103 -5.57 14.75 4.81
N PRO A 104 -6.14 15.76 4.14
CA PRO A 104 -6.07 17.15 4.58
C PRO A 104 -6.76 17.46 5.91
N LYS A 105 -6.47 18.65 6.45
CA LYS A 105 -7.00 19.11 7.74
C LYS A 105 -8.54 19.19 7.70
N ASN A 106 -9.18 18.69 8.75
CA ASN A 106 -10.65 18.64 8.92
C ASN A 106 -11.39 17.80 7.85
N THR A 107 -10.72 16.85 7.20
CA THR A 107 -11.33 15.98 6.18
C THR A 107 -11.68 14.62 6.78
N VAL A 108 -12.92 14.15 6.54
CA VAL A 108 -13.37 12.79 6.88
C VAL A 108 -13.48 12.00 5.58
N VAL A 109 -12.70 10.92 5.45
CA VAL A 109 -12.79 10.03 4.29
C VAL A 109 -13.94 9.04 4.53
N GLU A 110 -15.08 9.31 3.89
CA GLU A 110 -16.34 8.57 4.09
C GLU A 110 -16.24 7.07 3.76
N HIS A 111 -15.49 6.72 2.72
CA HIS A 111 -15.33 5.34 2.27
C HIS A 111 -13.92 4.81 2.59
N PRO A 112 -13.79 3.61 3.17
CA PRO A 112 -12.48 3.02 3.48
C PRO A 112 -11.58 2.93 2.24
N ILE A 113 -10.29 3.17 2.46
CA ILE A 113 -9.25 2.95 1.45
C ILE A 113 -8.88 1.47 1.49
N GLN A 114 -9.12 0.76 0.38
CA GLN A 114 -8.71 -0.62 0.18
C GLN A 114 -7.43 -0.66 -0.66
N TYR A 115 -6.35 -1.17 -0.08
CA TYR A 115 -5.13 -1.47 -0.80
C TYR A 115 -4.97 -2.99 -0.91
N VAL A 116 -4.85 -3.51 -2.12
CA VAL A 116 -4.64 -4.95 -2.35
C VAL A 116 -3.37 -5.17 -3.13
N VAL A 117 -2.54 -6.07 -2.63
CA VAL A 117 -1.31 -6.47 -3.28
C VAL A 117 -1.45 -7.92 -3.70
N LEU A 118 -1.58 -8.17 -4.99
CA LEU A 118 -1.55 -9.51 -5.57
C LEU A 118 -0.11 -9.87 -5.92
N HIS A 119 0.37 -10.98 -5.37
CA HIS A 119 1.66 -11.56 -5.67
C HIS A 119 1.49 -12.98 -6.17
N ASP A 120 1.76 -13.17 -7.45
CA ASP A 120 1.63 -14.46 -8.13
C ASP A 120 2.88 -14.85 -8.96
N ASP A 121 3.93 -14.05 -8.88
CA ASP A 121 5.24 -14.35 -9.46
C ASP A 121 6.26 -14.72 -8.38
N GLU A 122 6.71 -15.98 -8.37
CA GLU A 122 7.74 -16.50 -7.47
C GLU A 122 9.11 -15.81 -7.59
N GLN A 123 9.34 -15.05 -8.66
CA GLN A 123 10.58 -14.29 -8.86
C GLN A 123 10.52 -12.91 -8.21
N ALA A 124 9.31 -12.38 -8.00
CA ALA A 124 9.07 -11.03 -7.52
C ALA A 124 9.52 -10.84 -6.09
N SER A 125 9.76 -9.58 -5.72
CA SER A 125 10.17 -9.22 -4.37
C SER A 125 9.11 -8.35 -3.70
N PHE A 126 8.99 -8.49 -2.38
CA PHE A 126 7.98 -7.81 -1.56
C PHE A 126 8.65 -6.81 -0.62
N TYR A 127 8.88 -5.59 -1.12
CA TYR A 127 9.39 -4.45 -0.34
C TYR A 127 8.41 -3.28 -0.47
N ASN A 128 7.22 -3.46 0.09
CA ASN A 128 6.16 -2.46 0.04
C ASN A 128 6.29 -1.46 1.18
N HIS A 129 6.27 -0.18 0.83
CA HIS A 129 6.29 0.92 1.79
C HIS A 129 4.97 1.66 1.76
N VAL A 130 4.24 1.61 2.87
CA VAL A 130 2.96 2.27 3.06
C VAL A 130 3.19 3.56 3.85
N ILE A 131 2.69 4.68 3.35
CA ILE A 131 2.74 5.96 4.07
C ILE A 131 1.33 6.50 4.17
N ILE A 132 0.85 6.68 5.39
CA ILE A 132 -0.46 7.26 5.70
C ILE A 132 -0.24 8.49 6.56
N VAL A 133 -0.66 9.63 6.04
CA VAL A 133 -0.53 10.92 6.72
C VAL A 133 -1.91 11.52 6.88
N THR A 134 -2.27 11.88 8.11
CA THR A 134 -3.45 12.70 8.40
C THR A 134 -3.01 14.04 8.96
N GLU A 135 -3.60 15.12 8.46
CA GLU A 135 -3.48 16.43 9.10
C GLU A 135 -4.46 16.55 10.28
N GLU A 136 -4.45 17.70 10.96
CA GLU A 136 -5.26 17.93 12.16
C GLU A 136 -6.76 17.66 11.93
N SER A 137 -7.41 17.00 12.88
CA SER A 137 -8.84 16.69 12.87
C SER A 137 -9.33 15.93 11.63
N ALA A 138 -8.44 15.20 10.94
CA ALA A 138 -8.82 14.35 9.81
C ALA A 138 -9.17 12.92 10.27
N GLU A 139 -10.01 12.22 9.51
CA GLU A 139 -10.42 10.85 9.82
C GLU A 139 -10.36 9.95 8.59
N VAL A 140 -9.77 8.77 8.73
CA VAL A 140 -9.64 7.79 7.64
C VAL A 140 -9.66 6.36 8.16
N THR A 141 -10.28 5.47 7.39
CA THR A 141 -10.14 4.02 7.53
C THR A 141 -9.31 3.48 6.37
N TYR A 142 -8.22 2.80 6.67
CA TYR A 142 -7.33 2.15 5.72
C TYR A 142 -7.28 0.65 6.00
N VAL A 143 -7.43 -0.15 4.94
CA VAL A 143 -7.28 -1.61 5.00
C VAL A 143 -6.37 -2.06 3.88
N GLU A 144 -5.32 -2.80 4.24
CA GLU A 144 -4.45 -3.47 3.29
C GLU A 144 -4.64 -4.99 3.31
N ASN A 145 -4.50 -5.59 2.13
CA ASN A 145 -4.55 -7.04 1.96
C ASN A 145 -3.36 -7.49 1.10
N TYR A 146 -2.48 -8.30 1.67
CA TYR A 146 -1.39 -8.95 0.93
C TYR A 146 -1.81 -10.36 0.56
N LEU A 147 -1.95 -10.63 -0.73
CA LEU A 147 -2.39 -11.91 -1.26
C LEU A 147 -1.27 -12.55 -2.07
N SER A 148 -0.75 -13.67 -1.59
CA SER A 148 0.16 -14.51 -2.36
C SER A 148 -0.54 -15.77 -2.86
N THR A 149 -0.40 -16.08 -4.14
CA THR A 149 -0.81 -17.37 -4.73
C THR A 149 0.40 -18.25 -5.08
N THR A 150 1.62 -17.81 -4.76
CA THR A 150 2.86 -18.54 -5.01
C THR A 150 3.27 -19.37 -3.80
N SER A 151 3.41 -20.67 -4.04
CA SER A 151 4.02 -21.62 -3.10
C SER A 151 5.53 -21.68 -3.36
N GLY A 152 6.36 -21.45 -2.34
CA GLY A 152 7.82 -21.50 -2.48
C GLY A 152 8.54 -21.78 -1.16
N GLU A 153 9.83 -22.08 -1.25
CA GLU A 153 10.75 -22.04 -0.10
C GLU A 153 11.54 -20.72 -0.16
N ASP A 154 11.84 -20.15 1.00
CA ASP A 154 12.58 -18.88 1.15
C ASP A 154 11.91 -17.63 0.55
N ASN A 155 10.57 -17.61 0.51
CA ASN A 155 9.83 -16.39 0.18
C ASN A 155 9.96 -15.38 1.32
N GLN A 156 10.27 -14.14 0.98
CA GLN A 156 10.45 -13.07 1.96
C GLN A 156 9.57 -11.88 1.62
N LEU A 157 8.95 -11.32 2.64
CA LEU A 157 8.28 -10.03 2.58
C LEU A 157 8.90 -9.11 3.62
N ASN A 158 9.09 -7.86 3.25
CA ASN A 158 9.55 -6.80 4.14
C ASN A 158 8.68 -5.57 3.91
N ILE A 159 7.73 -5.34 4.79
CA ILE A 159 6.75 -4.26 4.69
C ILE A 159 7.05 -3.25 5.77
N VAL A 160 7.01 -1.96 5.41
CA VAL A 160 7.10 -0.85 6.36
C VAL A 160 5.87 0.02 6.18
N SER A 161 5.13 0.23 7.28
CA SER A 161 3.94 1.06 7.31
C SER A 161 4.13 2.26 8.24
N GLU A 162 4.25 3.45 7.66
CA GLU A 162 4.37 4.70 8.41
C GLU A 162 3.01 5.39 8.54
N VAL A 163 2.44 5.36 9.75
CA VAL A 163 1.19 6.07 10.06
C VAL A 163 1.50 7.33 10.88
N ILE A 164 1.44 8.50 10.23
CA ILE A 164 1.71 9.81 10.84
C ILE A 164 0.39 10.53 11.08
N ALA A 165 -0.10 10.45 12.32
CA ALA A 165 -1.37 11.05 12.72
C ALA A 165 -1.24 12.50 13.21
N GLY A 166 -1.97 13.42 12.57
CA GLY A 166 -2.08 14.82 12.98
C GLY A 166 -2.86 14.99 14.30
N ALA A 167 -2.77 16.19 14.88
CA ALA A 167 -3.46 16.48 16.14
C ALA A 167 -4.99 16.27 16.02
N ASN A 168 -5.61 15.58 16.98
CA ASN A 168 -7.04 15.24 16.97
C ASN A 168 -7.52 14.46 15.74
N SER A 169 -6.62 13.89 14.94
CA SER A 169 -6.99 13.01 13.83
C SER A 169 -7.27 11.59 14.33
N ASN A 170 -8.02 10.82 13.53
CA ASN A 170 -8.33 9.42 13.81
C ASN A 170 -7.97 8.55 12.60
N VAL A 171 -7.14 7.53 12.81
CA VAL A 171 -6.76 6.56 11.78
C VAL A 171 -7.18 5.18 12.24
N THR A 172 -8.07 4.53 11.49
CA THR A 172 -8.35 3.11 11.65
C THR A 172 -7.51 2.34 10.63
N TYR A 173 -6.60 1.50 11.12
CA TYR A 173 -5.69 0.70 10.31
C TYR A 173 -6.03 -0.79 10.44
N GLY A 174 -6.22 -1.46 9.30
CA GLY A 174 -6.38 -2.91 9.22
C GLY A 174 -5.40 -3.51 8.22
N SER A 175 -4.81 -4.64 8.57
CA SER A 175 -3.92 -5.39 7.68
C SER A 175 -4.26 -6.87 7.74
N VAL A 176 -4.35 -7.51 6.57
CA VAL A 176 -4.66 -8.93 6.44
C VAL A 176 -3.71 -9.60 5.45
N ASP A 177 -2.98 -10.61 5.94
CA ASP A 177 -1.99 -11.35 5.17
C ASP A 177 -2.54 -12.72 4.76
N TYR A 178 -2.82 -12.88 3.46
CA TYR A 178 -3.21 -14.13 2.80
C TYR A 178 -1.98 -14.73 2.10
N LEU A 179 -1.01 -15.18 2.90
CA LEU A 179 0.26 -15.71 2.41
C LEU A 179 0.22 -17.24 2.34
N ASP A 180 0.74 -17.80 1.24
CA ASP A 180 0.93 -19.24 1.12
C ASP A 180 2.12 -19.71 2.00
N LYS A 181 2.35 -21.02 2.08
CA LYS A 181 3.45 -21.61 2.83
C LYS A 181 4.81 -21.07 2.38
N GLY A 182 5.74 -20.97 3.34
CA GLY A 182 7.16 -20.67 3.07
C GLY A 182 7.51 -19.19 3.07
N PHE A 183 6.58 -18.30 3.42
CA PHE A 183 6.89 -16.90 3.68
C PHE A 183 7.51 -16.70 5.06
N THR A 184 8.59 -15.92 5.10
CA THR A 184 9.10 -15.28 6.33
C THR A 184 8.93 -13.78 6.17
N GLY A 185 8.20 -13.17 7.11
CA GLY A 185 7.88 -11.74 7.03
C GLY A 185 8.56 -10.90 8.08
N HIS A 186 8.94 -9.71 7.64
CA HIS A 186 9.28 -8.58 8.49
C HIS A 186 8.26 -7.48 8.20
N ILE A 187 7.49 -7.11 9.21
CA ILE A 187 6.44 -6.09 9.11
C ILE A 187 6.66 -5.15 10.29
N ILE A 188 6.78 -3.85 10.01
CA ILE A 188 6.92 -2.77 11.00
C ILE A 188 5.82 -1.74 10.77
#